data_AF-A0A3R7YJ93-F1
#
_entry.id   AF-A0A3R7YJ93-F1
#
_cell.length_a   1.000
_cell.length_b   1.000
_cell.length_c   1.000
_cell.angle_alpha   90.00
_cell.angle_beta   90.00
_cell.angle_gamma   90.00
#
_symmetry.space_group_name_H-M   'P 1'
#
loop_
_entity.id
_entity.type
_entity.pdbx_description
1 polymer ?
#
loop_
_entity_poly.entity_id
_entity_poly.type
_entity_poly.pdbx_seq_one_letter_code
_entity_poly.pdbx_strand_id
1 'polypeptide(L)'
;MQTTACHMLPNPAQVQLDSVQFMGSSGQNVDSIGQCCTGLSELQRLEMVLKWRHLAPTAPDILACYPMPLEDLFVLDSTPHVLFAGNQSAFATSL
;
A
#
# COMPACT_ATOMS: atom_id res chain seq x y z
N MET A 1 -27.18 9.73 -12.13
CA MET A 1 -27.50 8.40 -11.57
C MET A 1 -26.20 7.81 -11.04
N GLN A 2 -26.00 7.81 -9.72
CA GLN A 2 -24.90 7.06 -9.10
C GLN A 2 -25.27 5.58 -9.16
N THR A 3 -24.47 4.76 -9.83
CA THR A 3 -24.58 3.31 -9.75
C THR A 3 -24.14 2.88 -8.36
N THR A 4 -25.07 2.46 -7.49
CA THR A 4 -24.81 2.06 -6.10
C THR A 4 -23.92 0.82 -5.95
N ALA A 5 -23.51 0.18 -7.05
CA ALA A 5 -22.72 -1.06 -7.04
C ALA A 5 -21.22 -0.85 -7.28
N CYS A 6 -20.78 0.31 -7.77
CA CYS A 6 -19.38 0.55 -8.14
C CYS A 6 -18.85 1.83 -7.51
N HIS A 7 -17.72 1.71 -6.81
CA HIS A 7 -17.02 2.83 -6.19
C HIS A 7 -15.61 2.93 -6.78
N MET A 8 -15.30 4.09 -7.37
CA MET A 8 -13.95 4.39 -7.87
C MET A 8 -13.14 5.00 -6.73
N LEU A 9 -12.09 4.31 -6.30
CA LEU A 9 -11.23 4.72 -5.18
C LEU A 9 -9.86 5.20 -5.67
N PRO A 10 -9.17 6.07 -4.91
CA PRO A 10 -7.79 6.47 -5.20
C PRO A 10 -6.80 5.31 -4.97
N ASN A 11 -5.53 5.53 -5.30
CA ASN A 11 -4.43 4.63 -4.94
C ASN A 11 -3.38 5.40 -4.12
N PRO A 12 -2.97 4.92 -2.94
CA PRO A 12 -3.53 3.79 -2.18
C PRO A 12 -4.99 3.99 -1.74
N ALA A 13 -5.67 2.90 -1.36
CA ALA A 13 -7.06 2.93 -0.88
C ALA A 13 -7.21 2.20 0.46
N GLN A 14 -8.04 2.80 1.33
CA GLN A 14 -8.55 2.17 2.54
C GLN A 14 -10.05 1.91 2.39
N VAL A 15 -10.49 0.70 2.75
CA VAL A 15 -11.90 0.30 2.68
C VAL A 15 -12.26 -0.46 3.95
N GLN A 16 -13.38 -0.10 4.56
CA GLN A 16 -13.98 -0.87 5.63
C GLN A 16 -15.15 -1.68 5.10
N LEU A 17 -15.07 -3.00 5.23
CA LEU A 17 -16.16 -3.93 4.94
C LEU A 17 -16.56 -4.58 6.26
N ASP A 18 -17.77 -4.25 6.72
CA ASP A 18 -18.25 -4.61 8.06
C ASP A 18 -17.24 -4.21 9.16
N SER A 19 -16.69 -5.17 9.90
CA SER A 19 -15.69 -4.96 10.95
C SER A 19 -14.25 -5.08 10.45
N VAL A 20 -14.02 -5.37 9.17
CA VAL A 20 -12.68 -5.62 8.62
C VAL A 20 -12.19 -4.40 7.85
N GLN A 21 -11.02 -3.90 8.25
CA GLN A 21 -10.35 -2.79 7.57
C GLN A 21 -9.30 -3.32 6.60
N PHE A 22 -9.48 -2.99 5.34
CA PHE A 22 -8.58 -3.28 4.24
C PHE A 22 -7.76 -2.05 3.91
N MET A 23 -6.48 -2.25 3.64
CA MET A 23 -5.58 -1.26 3.08
C MET A 23 -4.86 -1.85 1.88
N GLY A 24 -4.87 -1.14 0.76
CA GLY A 24 -4.37 -1.67 -0.50
C GLY A 24 -3.67 -0.63 -1.35
N SER A 25 -2.72 -1.11 -2.14
CA SER A 25 -2.04 -0.33 -3.17
C SER A 25 -1.97 -1.11 -4.48
N SER A 26 -1.74 -0.41 -5.59
CA SER A 26 -1.56 -1.05 -6.90
C SER A 26 -0.18 -1.70 -7.12
N GLY A 27 0.71 -1.74 -6.10
CA GLY A 27 1.97 -2.50 -6.13
C GLY A 27 3.25 -1.70 -6.37
N GLN A 28 3.17 -0.46 -6.86
CA GLN A 28 4.35 0.34 -7.21
C GLN A 28 5.25 0.63 -6.02
N ASN A 29 4.67 0.74 -4.82
CA ASN A 29 5.42 0.89 -3.58
C ASN A 29 6.28 -0.35 -3.28
N VAL A 30 5.72 -1.55 -3.42
CA VAL A 30 6.47 -2.81 -3.23
C VAL A 30 7.59 -2.95 -4.25
N ASP A 31 7.34 -2.59 -5.51
CA ASP A 31 8.33 -2.61 -6.58
C ASP A 31 9.47 -1.62 -6.31
N SER A 32 9.13 -0.40 -5.89
CA SER A 32 10.12 0.63 -5.56
C SER A 32 11.01 0.25 -4.37
N ILE A 33 10.45 -0.39 -3.33
CA ILE A 33 11.24 -0.95 -2.22
C ILE A 33 12.22 -2.00 -2.75
N GLY A 34 11.83 -2.77 -3.77
CA GLY A 34 12.70 -3.75 -4.42
C GLY A 34 13.95 -3.19 -5.07
N GLN A 35 13.94 -1.91 -5.44
CA GLN A 35 15.10 -1.24 -6.01
C GLN A 35 16.18 -0.97 -4.94
N CYS A 36 15.79 -0.84 -3.66
CA CYS A 36 16.71 -0.65 -2.53
C CYS A 36 16.97 -1.94 -1.73
N CYS A 37 15.98 -2.83 -1.67
CA CYS A 37 15.99 -4.03 -0.82
C CYS A 37 15.92 -5.29 -1.67
N THR A 38 17.00 -5.58 -2.39
CA THR A 38 17.08 -6.67 -3.39
C THR A 38 16.97 -8.08 -2.79
N GLY A 39 17.27 -8.25 -1.50
CA GLY A 39 17.21 -9.54 -0.80
C GLY A 39 15.83 -9.94 -0.29
N LEU A 40 14.81 -9.10 -0.46
CA LEU A 40 13.45 -9.35 0.03
C LEU A 40 12.53 -9.78 -1.11
N SER A 41 11.68 -10.77 -0.86
CA SER A 41 10.55 -11.10 -1.74
C SER A 41 9.48 -10.01 -1.71
N GLU A 42 8.58 -10.01 -2.69
CA GLU A 42 7.44 -9.06 -2.77
C GLU A 42 6.59 -9.08 -1.48
N LEU A 43 6.28 -10.27 -0.97
CA LEU A 43 5.54 -10.42 0.28
C LEU A 43 6.32 -9.88 1.49
N GLN A 44 7.63 -10.14 1.57
CA GLN A 44 8.47 -9.61 2.64
C GLN A 44 8.56 -8.08 2.60
N ARG A 45 8.59 -7.47 1.41
CA ARG A 45 8.56 -6.00 1.26
C ARG A 45 7.21 -5.43 1.72
N LEU A 46 6.11 -6.12 1.42
CA LEU A 46 4.78 -5.75 1.94
C LEU A 46 4.71 -5.87 3.48
N GLU A 47 5.33 -6.89 4.07
CA GLU A 47 5.48 -6.99 5.53
C GLU A 47 6.29 -5.82 6.11
N MET A 48 7.34 -5.37 5.40
CA MET A 48 8.12 -4.21 5.83
C MET A 48 7.31 -2.92 5.80
N VAL A 49 6.46 -2.71 4.79
CA VAL A 49 5.51 -1.58 4.75
C VAL A 49 4.66 -1.52 6.03
N LEU A 50 4.17 -2.67 6.50
CA LEU A 50 3.41 -2.75 7.74
C LEU A 50 4.27 -2.45 8.97
N LYS A 51 5.47 -3.04 9.06
CA LYS A 51 6.41 -2.84 10.19
C LYS A 51 6.89 -1.40 10.31
N TRP A 52 7.13 -0.73 9.18
CA TRP A 52 7.55 0.66 9.13
C TRP A 52 6.39 1.65 9.31
N ARG A 53 5.14 1.17 9.25
CA ARG A 53 3.93 2.00 9.26
C ARG A 53 3.96 3.09 8.18
N HIS A 54 4.51 2.76 7.01
CA HIS A 54 4.67 3.70 5.92
C HIS A 54 4.46 3.01 4.57
N LEU A 55 3.45 3.41 3.82
CA LEU A 55 3.01 2.77 2.57
C LEU A 55 4.02 2.88 1.45
N ALA A 56 4.70 4.02 1.33
CA ALA A 56 5.62 4.33 0.24
C ALA A 56 6.90 5.00 0.78
N PRO A 57 7.73 4.29 1.56
CA PRO A 57 8.90 4.87 2.26
C PRO A 57 10.00 5.36 1.30
N THR A 58 9.93 4.94 0.05
CA THR A 58 10.82 5.33 -1.05
C THR A 58 10.30 6.55 -1.81
N ALA A 59 9.12 7.08 -1.48
CA ALA A 59 8.62 8.32 -2.02
C ALA A 59 9.19 9.50 -1.20
N PRO A 60 9.55 10.64 -1.84
CA PRO A 60 9.45 10.94 -3.27
C PRO A 60 10.65 10.46 -4.12
N ASP A 61 11.70 9.93 -3.49
CA ASP A 61 13.02 9.75 -4.14
C ASP A 61 13.04 8.73 -5.29
N ILE A 62 12.28 7.64 -5.15
CA ILE A 62 12.20 6.55 -6.15
C ILE A 62 10.77 6.44 -6.68
N LEU A 63 9.80 6.38 -5.78
CA LEU A 63 8.40 6.41 -6.17
C LEU A 63 7.94 7.86 -6.21
N ALA A 64 7.68 8.35 -7.42
CA ALA A 64 7.14 9.69 -7.59
C ALA A 64 5.80 9.84 -6.85
N CYS A 65 5.68 10.89 -6.06
CA CYS A 65 4.45 11.24 -5.35
C CYS A 65 4.14 12.73 -5.52
N TYR A 66 2.88 13.10 -5.24
CA TYR A 66 2.50 14.49 -5.21
C TYR A 66 3.07 15.18 -3.97
N PRO A 67 3.72 16.35 -4.09
CA PRO A 67 4.30 17.05 -2.94
C PRO A 67 3.18 17.56 -2.02
N MET A 68 3.06 16.96 -0.84
CA MET A 68 2.15 17.39 0.22
C MET A 68 2.95 18.07 1.35
N PRO A 69 2.83 19.39 1.55
CA PRO A 69 3.70 20.11 2.49
C PRO A 69 3.26 20.01 3.96
N LEU A 70 1.99 19.67 4.23
CA LEU A 70 1.41 19.72 5.58
C LEU A 70 1.40 18.36 6.28
N GLU A 71 1.23 17.28 5.52
CA GLU A 71 1.00 15.94 6.05
C GLU A 71 1.45 14.89 5.04
N ASP A 72 2.02 13.80 5.55
CA ASP A 72 2.40 12.66 4.73
C ASP A 72 1.25 11.65 4.62
N LEU A 73 0.70 11.53 3.40
CA LEU A 73 -0.43 10.65 3.09
C LEU A 73 -0.08 9.15 3.17
N PHE A 74 1.20 8.80 3.30
CA PHE A 74 1.65 7.41 3.30
C PHE A 74 1.84 6.83 4.70
N VAL A 75 1.77 7.64 5.74
CA VAL A 75 1.85 7.17 7.12
C VAL A 75 0.59 6.39 7.49
N LEU A 76 0.78 5.21 8.10
CA LEU A 76 -0.32 4.39 8.59
C LEU A 76 -0.69 4.77 10.02
N ASP A 77 -1.84 5.39 10.22
CA ASP A 77 -2.36 5.80 11.55
C ASP A 77 -2.82 4.61 12.40
N SER A 78 -3.36 3.57 11.76
CA SER A 78 -3.82 2.34 12.40
C SER A 78 -3.35 1.12 11.61
N THR A 79 -3.15 0.00 12.31
CA THR A 79 -2.84 -1.29 11.70
C THR A 79 -4.08 -1.84 10.98
N PRO A 80 -4.08 -1.98 9.64
CA PRO A 80 -5.20 -2.59 8.94
C PRO A 80 -5.28 -4.09 9.26
N HIS A 81 -6.49 -4.66 9.17
CA HIS A 81 -6.68 -6.10 9.34
C HIS A 81 -6.15 -6.89 8.14
N VAL A 82 -6.26 -6.29 6.94
CA VAL A 82 -5.74 -6.86 5.70
C VAL A 82 -4.95 -5.79 4.97
N LEU A 83 -3.67 -6.05 4.72
CA LEU A 83 -2.82 -5.24 3.86
C LEU A 83 -2.53 -6.01 2.57
N PHE A 84 -2.73 -5.40 1.41
CA PHE A 84 -2.44 -6.04 0.12
C PHE A 84 -1.76 -5.10 -0.88
N ALA A 85 -1.09 -5.70 -1.86
CA ALA A 85 -0.49 -5.02 -3.00
C ALA A 85 -0.86 -5.75 -4.29
N GLY A 86 -1.33 -5.00 -5.29
CA GLY A 86 -1.61 -5.52 -6.63
C GLY A 86 -0.35 -5.68 -7.48
N ASN A 87 -0.53 -6.19 -8.70
CA ASN A 87 0.52 -6.26 -9.74
C ASN A 87 1.84 -6.94 -9.33
N GLN A 88 1.81 -7.85 -8.36
CA GLN A 88 2.98 -8.64 -7.98
C GLN A 88 3.17 -9.83 -8.93
N SER A 89 4.41 -10.32 -9.08
CA SER A 89 4.78 -11.36 -10.04
C SER A 89 4.06 -12.71 -9.82
N ALA A 90 3.69 -12.99 -8.57
CA ALA A 90 2.96 -14.18 -8.18
C ALA A 90 2.09 -13.91 -6.94
N PHE A 91 1.10 -14.78 -6.72
CA PHE A 91 0.31 -14.78 -5.50
C PHE A 91 1.14 -15.29 -4.30
N ALA A 92 1.05 -14.60 -3.16
CA ALA A 92 1.60 -15.02 -1.88
C ALA A 92 0.83 -14.38 -0.71
N THR A 93 0.85 -14.99 0.48
CA THR A 93 0.16 -14.49 1.68
C THR A 93 0.87 -14.91 2.98
N SER A 94 0.72 -14.12 4.04
CA SER A 94 1.27 -14.32 5.40
C SER A 94 0.32 -13.67 6.43
N LEU A 95 0.43 -14.06 7.70
CA LEU A 95 -0.37 -13.55 8.83
C LEU A 95 0.48 -12.68 9.77
#